data_AF-A0AA96IRM7-F1
#
_entry.id   AF-A0AA96IRM7-F1
#
_cell.length_a   1.000
_cell.length_b   1.000
_cell.length_c   1.000
_cell.angle_alpha   90.00
_cell.angle_beta   90.00
_cell.angle_gamma   90.00
#
_symmetry.space_group_name_H-M   'P 1'
#
loop_
_entity.id
_entity.type
_entity.pdbx_description
1 polymer ?
#
loop_
_entity_poly.entity_id
_entity_poly.type
_entity_poly.pdbx_seq_one_letter_code
_entity_poly.pdbx_strand_id
1 'polypeptide(L)'
;MKFLESRIAVLVSILVAIGAGCLTYDSLGSYQDVRLTATTFATISATLFGFLMTSLSILIAISDRDFIRNLRLTGHYKVLVSQLFSTAGMLLVSAILALCGHVVANECYKNLIISSASSMLVFSLFSFVLAGAKFKKVILLLIK
;
A
#
# COMPACT_ATOMS: atom_id res chain seq x y z
N MET A 1 23.76 -9.86 -2.98
CA MET A 1 23.45 -8.51 -2.44
C MET A 1 22.03 -8.00 -2.76
N LYS A 2 21.51 -8.04 -4.00
CA LYS A 2 20.15 -7.55 -4.35
C LYS A 2 18.98 -8.15 -3.54
N PHE A 3 19.08 -9.42 -3.14
CA PHE A 3 18.05 -10.11 -2.35
C PHE A 3 18.02 -9.66 -0.88
N LEU A 4 19.16 -9.20 -0.35
CA LEU A 4 19.28 -8.74 1.03
C LEU A 4 18.73 -7.32 1.18
N GLU A 5 19.03 -6.42 0.24
CA GLU A 5 18.47 -5.06 0.19
C GLU A 5 16.95 -5.06 0.12
N SER A 6 16.35 -5.96 -0.67
CA SER A 6 14.90 -6.07 -0.75
C SER A 6 14.26 -6.59 0.54
N ARG A 7 14.94 -7.47 1.29
CA ARG A 7 14.44 -7.96 2.58
C ARG A 7 14.57 -6.90 3.67
N ILE A 8 15.69 -6.19 3.69
CA ILE A 8 15.91 -5.07 4.63
C ILE A 8 14.85 -3.98 4.40
N ALA A 9 14.56 -3.61 3.15
CA ALA A 9 13.54 -2.60 2.87
C ALA A 9 12.14 -3.01 3.36
N VAL A 10 11.78 -4.29 3.24
CA VAL A 10 10.50 -4.81 3.76
C VAL A 10 10.49 -4.84 5.28
N LEU A 11 11.60 -5.23 5.93
CA LEU A 11 11.69 -5.19 7.39
C LEU A 11 11.58 -3.78 7.94
N VAL A 12 12.26 -2.82 7.30
CA VAL A 12 12.15 -1.39 7.64
C VAL A 12 10.72 -0.91 7.46
N SER A 13 10.03 -1.27 6.36
CA SER A 13 8.65 -0.85 6.16
C SER A 13 7.69 -1.44 7.20
N ILE A 14 7.92 -2.68 7.64
CA ILE A 14 7.14 -3.29 8.73
C ILE A 14 7.38 -2.53 10.04
N LEU A 15 8.64 -2.25 10.39
CA LEU A 15 8.97 -1.51 11.62
C LEU A 15 8.37 -0.11 11.63
N VAL A 16 8.45 0.61 10.50
CA VAL A 16 7.85 1.95 10.35
C VAL A 16 6.33 1.88 10.42
N ALA A 17 5.70 0.86 9.83
CA ALA A 17 4.26 0.69 9.88
C ALA A 17 3.76 0.38 11.30
N ILE A 18 4.45 -0.49 12.04
CA ILE A 18 4.14 -0.78 13.45
C ILE A 18 4.33 0.47 14.30
N GLY A 19 5.45 1.17 14.13
CA GLY A 19 5.72 2.43 14.83
C GLY A 19 4.64 3.48 14.57
N ALA A 20 4.23 3.66 13.32
CA ALA A 20 3.12 4.56 12.96
C ALA A 20 1.81 4.16 13.65
N GLY A 21 1.52 2.86 13.76
CA GLY A 21 0.36 2.34 14.48
C GLY A 21 0.39 2.67 15.96
N CYS A 22 1.49 2.35 16.64
CA CYS A 22 1.68 2.63 18.06
C CYS A 22 1.55 4.13 18.35
N LEU A 23 2.25 4.97 17.58
CA LEU A 23 2.14 6.43 17.71
C LEU A 23 0.72 6.94 17.47
N THR A 24 0.00 6.34 16.50
CA THR A 24 -1.41 6.67 16.27
C THR A 24 -2.26 6.28 17.47
N TYR A 25 -2.06 5.10 18.06
CA TYR A 25 -2.79 4.62 19.23
C TYR A 25 -2.59 5.54 20.44
N ASP A 26 -1.35 5.91 20.74
CA ASP A 26 -1.03 6.78 21.87
C ASP A 26 -1.53 8.22 21.66
N SER A 27 -1.50 8.70 20.42
CA SER A 27 -1.96 10.06 20.07
C SER A 27 -3.48 10.17 19.97
N LEU A 28 -4.20 9.05 19.84
CA LEU A 28 -5.67 9.04 19.67
C LEU A 28 -6.42 9.60 20.87
N GLY A 29 -5.87 9.49 22.08
CA GLY A 29 -6.41 10.16 23.27
C GLY A 29 -6.29 11.70 23.24
N SER A 30 -5.43 12.25 22.38
CA SER A 30 -5.20 13.69 22.23
C SER A 30 -5.91 14.29 21.00
N TYR A 31 -6.45 13.47 20.09
CA TYR A 31 -7.17 13.99 18.93
C TYR A 31 -8.55 14.48 19.36
N GLN A 32 -8.84 15.76 19.10
CA GLN A 32 -10.18 16.31 19.27
C GLN A 32 -11.21 15.61 18.38
N ASP A 33 -10.79 15.04 17.24
CA ASP A 33 -11.71 14.47 16.26
C ASP A 33 -11.18 13.17 15.61
N VAL A 34 -11.26 12.07 16.37
CA VAL A 34 -10.90 10.71 15.92
C VAL A 34 -11.64 10.31 14.64
N ARG A 35 -12.86 10.81 14.48
CA ARG A 35 -13.73 10.57 13.33
C ARG A 35 -13.13 11.15 12.05
N LEU A 36 -12.56 12.35 12.12
CA LEU A 36 -11.89 12.99 10.98
C LEU A 36 -10.67 12.19 10.52
N THR A 37 -9.89 11.66 11.47
CA THR A 37 -8.72 10.82 11.16
C THR A 37 -9.14 9.54 10.42
N ALA A 38 -10.17 8.85 10.92
CA ALA A 38 -10.71 7.66 10.26
C ALA A 38 -11.22 7.96 8.83
N THR A 39 -11.94 9.06 8.65
CA THR A 39 -12.40 9.50 7.32
C THR A 39 -11.21 9.77 6.39
N THR A 40 -10.18 10.45 6.88
CA THR A 40 -8.98 10.77 6.09
C THR A 40 -8.27 9.50 5.61
N PHE A 41 -8.08 8.51 6.50
CA PHE A 41 -7.46 7.23 6.13
C PHE A 41 -8.32 6.46 5.13
N ALA A 42 -9.65 6.41 5.33
CA ALA A 42 -10.55 5.78 4.39
C ALA A 42 -10.47 6.42 2.99
N THR A 43 -10.48 7.75 2.92
CA THR A 43 -10.40 8.49 1.66
C THR A 43 -9.06 8.25 0.95
N ILE A 44 -7.93 8.42 1.63
CA ILE A 44 -6.61 8.23 1.01
C ILE A 44 -6.48 6.79 0.48
N SER A 45 -6.83 5.80 1.30
CA SER A 45 -6.76 4.39 0.93
C SER A 45 -7.63 4.06 -0.28
N ALA A 46 -8.90 4.51 -0.29
CA ALA A 46 -9.82 4.27 -1.39
C ALA A 46 -9.40 4.97 -2.68
N THR A 47 -8.92 6.22 -2.60
CA THR A 47 -8.43 6.97 -3.76
C THR A 47 -7.21 6.30 -4.39
N LEU A 48 -6.22 5.90 -3.58
CA LEU A 48 -5.03 5.22 -4.08
C LEU A 48 -5.34 3.83 -4.63
N PHE A 49 -6.27 3.10 -4.01
CA PHE A 49 -6.78 1.86 -4.56
C PHE A 49 -7.36 2.07 -5.97
N GLY A 50 -8.21 3.09 -6.13
CA GLY A 50 -8.79 3.46 -7.43
C GLY A 50 -7.71 3.74 -8.47
N PHE A 51 -6.77 4.63 -8.18
CA PHE A 51 -5.67 4.97 -9.10
C PHE A 51 -4.80 3.77 -9.46
N LEU A 52 -4.54 2.89 -8.50
CA LEU A 52 -3.77 1.68 -8.72
C LEU A 52 -4.50 0.70 -9.63
N MET A 53 -5.81 0.52 -9.43
CA MET A 53 -6.64 -0.30 -10.30
C MET A 53 -6.74 0.28 -11.71
N THR A 54 -6.93 1.60 -11.86
CA THR A 54 -6.89 2.27 -13.16
C THR A 54 -5.56 2.04 -13.87
N SER A 55 -4.44 2.18 -13.15
CA SER A 55 -3.10 1.93 -13.70
C SER A 55 -2.93 0.48 -14.15
N LEU A 56 -3.45 -0.49 -13.39
CA LEU A 56 -3.47 -1.91 -13.76
C LEU A 56 -4.34 -2.16 -15.01
N SER A 57 -5.52 -1.54 -15.10
CA SER A 57 -6.39 -1.63 -16.28
C SER A 57 -5.69 -1.11 -17.54
N ILE A 58 -5.00 0.03 -17.44
CA ILE A 58 -4.19 0.57 -18.54
C ILE A 58 -3.08 -0.41 -18.92
N LEU A 59 -2.35 -0.93 -17.93
CA LEU A 59 -1.26 -1.89 -18.14
C LEU A 59 -1.74 -3.16 -18.86
N ILE A 60 -2.93 -3.66 -18.53
CA ILE A 60 -3.57 -4.79 -19.20
C ILE A 60 -4.00 -4.42 -20.62
N ALA A 61 -4.58 -3.23 -20.83
CA ALA A 61 -5.01 -2.75 -22.14
C ALA A 61 -3.85 -2.61 -23.13
N ILE A 62 -2.64 -2.31 -22.65
CA ILE A 62 -1.43 -2.21 -23.48
C ILE A 62 -0.57 -3.48 -23.46
N SER A 63 -1.10 -4.61 -22.97
CA SER A 63 -0.31 -5.82 -22.74
C SER A 63 0.22 -6.49 -24.01
N ASP A 64 -0.37 -6.18 -25.17
CA ASP A 64 0.07 -6.67 -26.48
C ASP A 64 1.22 -5.86 -27.09
N ARG A 65 1.64 -4.74 -26.48
CA ARG A 65 2.82 -4.01 -26.92
C ARG A 65 4.07 -4.86 -26.71
N ASP A 66 4.98 -4.85 -27.68
CA ASP A 66 6.21 -5.66 -27.68
C ASP A 66 7.01 -5.54 -26.37
N PHE A 67 7.04 -4.34 -25.80
CA PHE A 67 7.66 -4.07 -24.49
C PHE A 67 7.04 -4.92 -23.36
N ILE A 68 5.71 -4.89 -23.21
CA ILE A 68 5.02 -5.65 -22.15
C ILE A 68 5.11 -7.15 -22.42
N ARG A 69 5.05 -7.56 -23.68
CA ARG A 69 5.27 -8.95 -24.10
C ARG A 69 6.66 -9.46 -23.66
N ASN A 70 7.72 -8.67 -23.86
CA ASN A 70 9.07 -9.01 -23.44
C ASN A 70 9.22 -9.05 -21.90
N LEU A 71 8.55 -8.15 -21.18
CA LEU A 71 8.47 -8.20 -19.71
C LEU A 71 7.73 -9.43 -19.19
N ARG A 72 6.74 -9.92 -19.95
CA ARG A 72 6.01 -11.15 -19.63
C ARG A 72 6.89 -12.38 -19.80
N LEU A 73 7.67 -12.46 -20.89
CA LEU A 73 8.60 -13.56 -21.16
C LEU A 73 9.70 -13.69 -20.09
N THR A 74 10.21 -12.56 -19.59
CA THR A 74 11.24 -12.53 -18.54
C THR A 74 10.68 -12.72 -17.12
N GLY A 75 9.36 -12.86 -16.95
CA GLY A 75 8.69 -13.05 -15.66
C GLY A 75 8.53 -11.79 -14.80
N HIS A 76 9.19 -10.68 -15.14
CA HIS A 76 9.11 -9.41 -14.41
C HIS A 76 7.68 -8.84 -14.38
N TYR A 77 6.91 -9.02 -15.46
CA TYR A 77 5.51 -8.59 -15.52
C TYR A 77 4.64 -9.26 -14.44
N LYS A 78 4.76 -10.58 -14.28
CA LYS A 78 3.98 -11.33 -13.27
C LYS A 78 4.30 -10.86 -11.86
N VAL A 79 5.58 -10.64 -11.56
CA VAL A 79 6.04 -10.14 -10.25
C VAL A 79 5.50 -8.74 -9.97
N LEU A 80 5.55 -7.85 -10.97
CA LEU A 80 5.03 -6.49 -10.85
C LEU A 80 3.52 -6.50 -10.61
N VAL A 81 2.75 -7.16 -11.48
CA VAL A 81 1.29 -7.22 -11.39
C VAL A 81 0.86 -7.86 -10.07
N SER A 82 1.51 -8.95 -9.64
CA SER A 82 1.22 -9.58 -8.35
C SER A 82 1.46 -8.62 -7.17
N GLN A 83 2.56 -7.86 -7.17
CA GLN A 83 2.85 -6.89 -6.11
C GLN A 83 1.86 -5.72 -6.10
N LEU A 84 1.47 -5.23 -7.28
CA LEU A 84 0.47 -4.18 -7.41
C LEU A 84 -0.91 -4.65 -6.93
N PHE A 85 -1.34 -5.87 -7.28
CA PHE A 85 -2.58 -6.45 -6.75
C PHE A 85 -2.54 -6.65 -5.23
N SER A 86 -1.43 -7.16 -4.68
CA SER A 86 -1.28 -7.28 -3.22
C SER A 86 -1.35 -5.91 -2.53
N THR A 87 -0.73 -4.89 -3.11
CA THR A 87 -0.78 -3.51 -2.60
C THR A 87 -2.20 -2.93 -2.68
N ALA A 88 -2.92 -3.17 -3.77
CA ALA A 88 -4.32 -2.80 -3.92
C ALA A 88 -5.20 -3.45 -2.84
N GLY A 89 -5.01 -4.74 -2.59
CA GLY A 89 -5.69 -5.45 -1.52
C GLY A 89 -5.42 -4.85 -0.14
N MET A 90 -4.17 -4.49 0.16
CA MET A 90 -3.81 -3.85 1.44
C MET A 90 -4.44 -2.46 1.59
N LEU A 91 -4.47 -1.66 0.52
CA LEU A 91 -5.16 -0.36 0.52
C LEU A 91 -6.66 -0.53 0.76
N LEU A 92 -7.30 -1.50 0.11
CA LEU A 92 -8.71 -1.80 0.33
C LEU A 92 -8.99 -2.24 1.77
N VAL A 93 -8.16 -3.12 2.34
CA VAL A 93 -8.28 -3.55 3.74
C VAL A 93 -8.10 -2.36 4.69
N SER A 94 -7.12 -1.47 4.44
CA SER A 94 -6.94 -0.25 5.22
C SER A 94 -8.18 0.66 5.18
N ALA A 95 -8.78 0.85 4.00
CA ALA A 95 -10.00 1.63 3.85
C ALA A 95 -11.17 1.02 4.64
N ILE A 96 -11.34 -0.31 4.56
CA ILE A 96 -12.39 -1.03 5.30
C ILE A 96 -12.17 -0.90 6.81
N LEU A 97 -10.95 -1.08 7.31
CA LEU A 97 -10.64 -0.91 8.73
C LEU A 97 -10.95 0.51 9.22
N ALA A 98 -10.56 1.53 8.45
CA ALA A 98 -10.86 2.92 8.77
C ALA A 98 -12.39 3.17 8.82
N LEU A 99 -13.15 2.60 7.89
CA LEU A 99 -14.62 2.65 7.91
C LEU A 99 -15.23 1.90 9.11
N CYS A 100 -14.70 0.73 9.47
CA CYS A 100 -15.12 0.00 10.67
C CYS A 100 -14.89 0.83 11.94
N GLY A 101 -13.82 1.63 11.98
CA GLY A 101 -13.54 2.56 13.07
C GLY A 101 -14.68 3.57 13.34
N HIS A 102 -15.53 3.86 12.35
CA HIS A 102 -16.70 4.73 12.54
C HIS A 102 -17.88 4.05 13.24
N VAL A 103 -18.00 2.72 13.12
CA VAL A 103 -19.19 1.98 13.57
C VAL A 103 -19.01 1.45 15.00
N VAL A 104 -17.78 1.38 15.47
CA VAL A 104 -17.46 0.82 16.79
C VAL A 104 -17.66 1.85 17.90
N ALA A 105 -18.58 1.54 18.81
CA ALA A 105 -18.93 2.40 19.94
C ALA A 105 -17.93 2.34 21.11
N ASN A 106 -17.18 1.24 21.24
CA ASN A 106 -16.23 1.08 22.32
C ASN A 106 -14.88 1.75 21.96
N GLU A 107 -14.48 2.73 22.78
CA GLU A 107 -13.28 3.55 22.58
C GLU A 107 -11.99 2.73 22.44
N CYS A 108 -11.82 1.66 23.22
CA CYS A 108 -10.62 0.82 23.14
C CYS A 108 -10.52 0.10 21.79
N TYR A 109 -11.63 -0.51 21.35
CA TYR A 109 -11.68 -1.19 20.06
C TYR A 109 -11.59 -0.21 18.89
N LYS A 110 -12.20 0.96 19.00
CA LYS A 110 -12.10 2.04 18.00
C LYS A 110 -10.64 2.46 17.80
N ASN A 111 -9.91 2.72 18.88
CA ASN A 111 -8.52 3.14 18.81
C ASN A 111 -7.62 2.05 18.22
N LEU A 112 -7.84 0.79 18.60
CA LEU A 112 -7.12 -0.35 18.04
C LEU A 112 -7.36 -0.49 16.53
N ILE A 113 -8.61 -0.39 16.09
CA ILE A 113 -8.98 -0.51 14.67
C ILE A 113 -8.36 0.64 13.85
N ILE A 114 -8.46 1.89 14.30
CA ILE A 114 -7.92 3.04 13.59
C ILE A 114 -6.38 2.99 13.54
N SER A 115 -5.74 2.58 14.64
CA SER A 115 -4.29 2.33 14.68
C SER A 115 -3.88 1.25 13.67
N SER A 116 -4.61 0.13 13.61
CA SER A 116 -4.35 -0.93 12.65
C SER A 116 -4.55 -0.47 11.19
N ALA A 117 -5.54 0.39 10.94
CA ALA A 117 -5.78 1.00 9.62
C ALA A 117 -4.62 1.90 9.19
N SER A 118 -4.07 2.68 10.13
CA SER A 118 -2.89 3.54 9.95
C SER A 118 -1.64 2.73 9.61
N SER A 119 -1.34 1.66 10.39
CA SER A 119 -0.23 0.76 10.10
C SER A 119 -0.34 0.11 8.72
N MET A 120 -1.53 -0.40 8.39
CA MET A 120 -1.79 -1.03 7.08
C MET A 120 -1.61 -0.02 5.94
N LEU A 121 -2.09 1.23 6.12
CA LEU A 121 -1.92 2.30 5.14
C LEU A 121 -0.43 2.59 4.92
N VAL A 122 0.34 2.83 5.98
CA VAL A 122 1.78 3.11 5.88
C VAL A 122 2.52 1.96 5.20
N PHE A 123 2.24 0.72 5.59
CA PHE A 123 2.84 -0.46 4.96
C PHE A 123 2.52 -0.55 3.46
N SER A 124 1.27 -0.26 3.08
CA SER A 124 0.84 -0.28 1.68
C SER A 124 1.54 0.80 0.84
N LEU A 125 1.76 1.99 1.39
CA LEU A 125 2.48 3.08 0.73
C LEU A 125 3.95 2.68 0.47
N PHE A 126 4.62 2.08 1.45
CA PHE A 126 5.98 1.56 1.25
C PHE A 126 6.02 0.46 0.19
N SER A 127 5.07 -0.47 0.23
CA SER A 127 4.96 -1.54 -0.77
C SER A 127 4.76 -0.98 -2.18
N PHE A 128 3.94 0.06 -2.32
CA PHE A 128 3.73 0.78 -3.57
C PHE A 128 5.02 1.43 -4.09
N VAL A 129 5.76 2.14 -3.24
CA VAL A 129 7.05 2.75 -3.60
C VAL A 129 8.08 1.69 -4.01
N LEU A 130 8.13 0.56 -3.32
CA LEU A 130 9.04 -0.55 -3.65
C LEU A 130 8.69 -1.19 -5.01
N ALA A 131 7.41 -1.36 -5.32
CA ALA A 131 6.97 -1.82 -6.63
C ALA A 131 7.40 -0.83 -7.74
N GLY A 132 7.20 0.48 -7.52
CA GLY A 132 7.66 1.53 -8.43
C GLY A 132 9.17 1.55 -8.64
N ALA A 133 9.96 1.36 -7.57
CA ALA A 133 11.42 1.31 -7.65
C ALA A 133 11.92 0.10 -8.47
N LYS A 134 11.26 -1.06 -8.34
CA LYS A 134 11.56 -2.24 -9.17
C LYS A 134 11.22 -1.98 -10.64
N PHE A 135 10.05 -1.39 -10.91
CA PHE A 135 9.64 -1.04 -12.26
C PHE A 135 10.61 -0.05 -12.93
N LYS A 136 11.05 1.00 -12.22
CA LYS A 136 12.07 1.95 -12.70
C LYS A 136 13.37 1.26 -13.13
N LYS A 137 13.87 0.30 -12.33
CA LYS A 137 15.10 -0.43 -12.65
C LYS A 137 14.97 -1.22 -13.96
N VAL A 138 13.81 -1.80 -14.21
CA VAL A 138 13.53 -2.56 -15.44
C VAL A 138 13.48 -1.64 -16.65
N ILE A 139 12.81 -0.48 -16.54
CA ILE A 139 12.78 0.52 -17.63
C ILE A 139 14.20 1.02 -17.96
N LEU A 140 14.99 1.36 -16.96
CA LEU A 140 16.36 1.87 -17.18
C LEU A 140 17.31 0.84 -17.81
N LEU A 141 17.07 -0.46 -17.60
CA LEU A 141 17.82 -1.53 -18.25
C LEU A 141 17.47 -1.70 -19.73
N LEU A 142 16.28 -1.28 -20.15
CA LEU A 142 15.80 -1.42 -21.52
C LEU A 142 16.11 -0.20 -22.40
N ILE A 143 16.39 0.96 -21.79
CA ILE A 143 16.79 2.19 -22.49
C ILE A 143 18.29 2.18 -22.83
N LYS A 144 19.09 1.35 -22.14
CA LYS A 144 20.52 1.16 -22.43
C LYS A 144 20.71 0.08 -23.47
#